data_AF-A0AA38LZX2-F1
#
_entry.id   AF-A0AA38LZX2-F1
#
_cell.length_a   1.000
_cell.length_b   1.000
_cell.length_c   1.000
_cell.angle_alpha   90.00
_cell.angle_beta   90.00
_cell.angle_gamma   90.00
#
_symmetry.space_group_name_H-M   'P 1'
#
loop_
_entity.id
_entity.type
_entity.pdbx_description
1 polymer ?
#
loop_
_entity_poly.entity_id
_entity_poly.type
_entity_poly.pdbx_seq_one_letter_code
_entity_poly.pdbx_strand_id
1 'polypeptide(L)'
;MCIGEINEIVDLAKQEGGFLKSEYQLKDKEKKYFYGSRFEPSYARKVFPCFDVPSLKARFNIQLTIPESYTALSNTPVASAVPQNGFQTVSFETTPVISLLLYARYYI
;
A
#
# COMPACT_ATOMS: atom_id res chain seq x y z
N MET A 1 -19.74 -2.85 3.54
CA MET A 1 -19.32 -4.07 4.25
C MET A 1 -18.77 -5.01 3.19
N CYS A 2 -17.45 -5.10 3.02
CA CYS A 2 -16.87 -6.15 2.18
C CYS A 2 -16.66 -7.35 3.09
N ILE A 3 -17.42 -8.43 2.88
CA ILE A 3 -17.23 -9.70 3.58
C ILE A 3 -16.61 -10.65 2.55
N GLY A 4 -15.38 -11.10 2.80
CA GLY A 4 -14.68 -12.05 1.94
C GLY A 4 -13.16 -11.90 2.07
N GLU A 5 -12.45 -13.03 2.03
CA GLU A 5 -11.02 -13.05 1.77
C GLU A 5 -10.83 -12.89 0.26
N ILE A 6 -10.12 -11.85 -0.15
CA ILE A 6 -9.89 -11.55 -1.56
C ILE A 6 -8.39 -11.65 -1.82
N ASN A 7 -8.02 -12.61 -2.67
CA ASN A 7 -6.64 -12.84 -3.11
C ASN A 7 -6.53 -12.37 -4.57
N GLU A 8 -6.04 -11.15 -4.76
CA GLU A 8 -5.90 -10.50 -6.08
C GLU A 8 -4.43 -10.20 -6.37
N ILE A 9 -3.99 -10.43 -7.62
CA ILE A 9 -2.66 -10.06 -8.10
C ILE A 9 -2.81 -8.81 -8.97
N VAL A 10 -2.15 -7.72 -8.58
CA VAL A 10 -2.23 -6.43 -9.28
C VAL A 10 -0.94 -6.17 -10.05
N ASP A 11 -1.06 -5.99 -11.36
CA ASP A 11 0.07 -5.60 -12.19
C ASP A 11 0.46 -4.13 -11.98
N LEU A 12 1.74 -3.91 -11.68
CA LEU A 12 2.35 -2.59 -11.49
C LEU A 12 2.65 -1.93 -12.84
N ALA A 13 1.60 -1.60 -13.59
CA ALA A 13 1.71 -0.83 -14.82
C ALA A 13 1.92 0.66 -14.52
N LYS A 14 2.48 1.39 -15.49
CA LYS A 14 2.66 2.85 -15.42
C LYS A 14 1.27 3.52 -15.56
N GLN A 15 0.55 3.65 -14.45
CA GLN A 15 -0.82 4.19 -14.40
C GLN A 15 -0.86 5.56 -13.71
N GLU A 16 -1.95 6.31 -13.91
CA GLU A 16 -2.17 7.60 -13.24
C GLU A 16 -2.58 7.47 -11.76
N GLY A 17 -3.00 6.26 -11.35
CA GLY A 17 -3.34 5.89 -9.97
C GLY A 17 -3.53 4.37 -9.79
N GLY A 18 -3.82 3.94 -8.58
CA GLY A 18 -3.75 2.54 -8.12
C GLY A 18 -2.45 2.29 -7.36
N PHE A 19 -1.88 1.09 -7.47
CA PHE A 19 -0.48 0.87 -7.07
C PHE A 19 0.45 1.32 -8.19
N LEU A 20 1.46 2.08 -7.81
CA LEU A 20 2.37 2.80 -8.69
C LEU A 20 3.80 2.38 -8.40
N LYS A 21 4.60 2.29 -9.46
CA LYS A 21 6.06 2.17 -9.39
C LYS A 21 6.67 3.46 -9.95
N SER A 22 7.54 4.09 -9.18
CA SER A 22 8.33 5.25 -9.60
C SER A 22 9.82 4.93 -9.50
N GLU A 23 10.61 5.51 -10.40
CA GLU A 23 12.08 5.42 -10.40
C GLU A 23 12.64 6.78 -9.99
N TYR A 24 13.64 6.78 -9.11
CA TYR A 24 14.41 7.98 -8.79
C TYR A 24 15.90 7.65 -8.79
N GLN A 25 16.71 8.66 -9.09
CA GLN A 25 18.16 8.55 -9.08
C GLN A 25 18.71 9.31 -7.89
N LEU A 26 19.54 8.65 -7.10
CA LEU A 26 20.35 9.34 -6.10
C LEU A 26 21.52 10.02 -6.79
N LYS A 27 22.17 10.97 -6.08
CA LYS A 27 23.32 11.73 -6.58
C LYS A 27 24.45 10.83 -7.09
N ASP A 28 24.49 9.59 -6.62
CA ASP A 28 25.50 8.57 -6.90
C ASP A 28 25.19 7.74 -8.16
N LYS A 29 24.18 8.14 -8.96
CA LYS A 29 23.69 7.48 -10.20
C LYS A 29 23.07 6.09 -10.03
N GLU A 30 22.91 5.60 -8.81
CA GLU A 30 22.13 4.40 -8.56
C GLU A 30 20.63 4.66 -8.76
N LYS A 31 20.00 3.81 -9.58
CA LYS A 31 18.55 3.79 -9.78
C LYS A 31 17.90 3.09 -8.61
N LYS A 32 17.00 3.79 -7.91
CA LYS A 32 16.16 3.21 -6.87
C LYS A 32 14.68 3.28 -7.27
N TYR A 33 13.91 2.34 -6.74
CA TYR A 33 12.48 2.24 -6.99
C TYR A 33 11.69 2.62 -5.76
N PHE A 34 10.56 3.29 -5.99
CA PHE A 34 9.54 3.59 -5.01
C PHE A 34 8.24 2.93 -5.45
N TYR A 35 7.56 2.30 -4.50
CA TYR A 35 6.21 1.75 -4.71
C TYR A 35 5.23 2.56 -3.87
N GLY A 36 4.11 2.96 -4.44
CA GLY A 36 3.15 3.86 -3.79
C GLY A 36 1.72 3.53 -4.15
N SER A 37 0.77 3.86 -3.28
CA SER A 37 -0.66 3.84 -3.64
C SER A 37 -1.17 5.26 -3.89
N ARG A 38 -1.99 5.43 -4.93
CA ARG A 38 -2.78 6.64 -5.17
C ARG A 38 -4.20 6.25 -5.53
N PHE A 39 -5.12 6.39 -4.58
CA PHE A 39 -6.50 5.95 -4.77
C PHE A 39 -7.48 7.05 -5.19
N GLU A 40 -7.11 8.32 -5.03
CA GLU A 40 -7.93 9.42 -5.54
C GLU A 40 -7.84 9.56 -7.06
N PRO A 41 -8.99 9.83 -7.75
CA PRO A 41 -10.33 10.02 -7.18
C PRO A 41 -11.16 8.73 -7.04
N SER A 42 -10.81 7.67 -7.76
CA SER A 42 -11.57 6.39 -7.73
C SER A 42 -10.74 5.18 -8.22
N TYR A 43 -9.45 5.16 -7.85
CA TYR A 43 -8.49 4.13 -8.25
C TYR A 43 -8.32 3.01 -7.23
N ALA A 44 -8.95 3.04 -6.05
CA ALA A 44 -8.84 1.95 -5.08
C ALA A 44 -9.39 0.63 -5.66
N ARG A 45 -10.49 0.72 -6.42
CA ARG A 45 -11.15 -0.42 -7.08
C ARG A 45 -10.27 -1.15 -8.11
N LYS A 46 -9.16 -0.54 -8.55
CA LYS A 46 -8.19 -1.18 -9.45
C LYS A 46 -7.23 -2.10 -8.72
N VAL A 47 -7.16 -1.97 -7.39
CA VAL A 47 -6.17 -2.66 -6.56
C VAL A 47 -6.81 -3.74 -5.71
N PHE A 48 -7.99 -3.47 -5.17
CA PHE A 48 -8.77 -4.48 -4.46
C PHE A 48 -10.26 -4.19 -4.68
N PRO A 49 -11.13 -5.21 -4.70
CA PRO A 49 -12.56 -5.01 -4.81
C PRO A 49 -13.10 -4.22 -3.63
N CYS A 50 -13.60 -3.01 -3.92
CA CYS A 50 -14.10 -2.11 -2.90
C CYS A 50 -15.19 -1.18 -3.43
N PHE A 51 -16.03 -0.71 -2.52
CA PHE A 51 -16.97 0.36 -2.79
C PHE A 51 -16.26 1.71 -2.67
N ASP A 52 -15.62 2.13 -3.76
CA ASP A 52 -14.82 3.35 -3.84
C ASP A 52 -15.70 4.61 -3.95
N VAL A 53 -16.40 4.93 -2.86
CA VAL A 53 -17.25 6.11 -2.70
C VAL A 53 -16.83 6.87 -1.42
N PRO A 54 -16.67 8.21 -1.47
CA PRO A 54 -16.14 8.97 -0.33
C PRO A 54 -16.91 8.81 0.99
N SER A 55 -18.21 8.56 0.90
CA SER A 55 -19.13 8.42 2.03
C SER A 55 -19.01 7.08 2.78
N LEU A 56 -18.41 6.05 2.17
CA LEU A 56 -18.19 4.77 2.83
C LEU A 56 -16.84 4.77 3.53
N LYS A 57 -16.91 4.80 4.87
CA LYS A 57 -15.75 4.71 5.74
C LYS A 57 -15.66 3.33 6.37
N ALA A 58 -14.44 2.86 6.58
CA ALA A 58 -14.18 1.59 7.24
C ALA A 58 -12.89 1.66 8.08
N ARG A 59 -12.67 0.66 8.91
CA ARG A 59 -11.38 0.40 9.55
C ARG A 59 -10.60 -0.58 8.67
N PHE A 60 -9.30 -0.37 8.55
CA PHE A 60 -8.42 -1.22 7.75
C PHE A 60 -7.35 -1.85 8.64
N ASN A 61 -7.16 -3.16 8.47
CA ASN A 61 -6.01 -3.89 8.98
C ASN A 61 -5.12 -4.17 7.79
N ILE A 62 -3.89 -3.66 7.82
CA ILE A 62 -2.99 -3.72 6.67
C ILE A 62 -1.73 -4.45 7.08
N GLN A 63 -1.32 -5.38 6.22
CA GLN A 63 -0.09 -6.13 6.34
C GLN A 63 0.60 -6.15 4.98
N LEU A 64 1.92 -5.96 4.97
CA LEU A 64 2.74 -5.91 3.77
C LEU A 64 3.92 -6.85 3.90
N THR A 65 4.12 -7.70 2.91
CA THR A 65 5.35 -8.49 2.79
C THR A 65 6.26 -7.81 1.77
N ILE A 66 7.42 -7.34 2.23
CA ILE A 66 8.38 -6.58 1.42
C ILE A 66 9.79 -7.14 1.62
N PRO A 67 10.74 -6.95 0.70
CA PRO A 67 12.13 -7.33 0.95
C PRO A 67 12.69 -6.59 2.19
N GLU A 68 13.58 -7.21 2.95
CA GLU A 68 14.15 -6.60 4.19
C GLU A 68 14.90 -5.29 3.93
N SER A 69 15.39 -5.08 2.71
CA SER A 69 16.05 -3.84 2.31
C SER A 69 15.10 -2.66 2.10
N TYR A 70 13.78 -2.88 2.19
CA TYR A 70 12.74 -1.86 2.02
C TYR A 70 12.07 -1.55 3.36
N THR A 71 11.59 -0.32 3.52
CA THR A 71 10.76 0.09 4.66
C THR A 71 9.28 0.19 4.25
N ALA A 72 8.38 -0.34 5.09
CA ALA A 72 6.94 -0.21 4.88
C ALA A 72 6.40 0.97 5.71
N LEU A 73 5.58 1.84 5.09
CA LEU A 73 4.91 2.96 5.76
C LEU A 73 3.41 2.96 5.48
N SER A 74 2.61 3.29 6.47
CA SER A 74 1.14 3.27 6.36
C SER A 74 0.53 4.50 7.04
N ASN A 75 -0.79 4.66 6.99
CA ASN A 75 -1.47 5.73 7.72
C ASN A 75 -1.41 5.54 9.25
N THR A 76 -1.06 4.34 9.70
CA THR A 76 -0.95 3.97 11.11
C THR A 76 0.46 3.47 11.43
N PRO A 77 0.88 3.53 12.71
CA PRO A 77 2.16 2.99 13.13
C PRO A 77 2.31 1.49 12.85
N VAL A 78 3.55 1.04 12.75
CA VAL A 78 3.89 -0.39 12.66
C VAL A 78 3.55 -1.05 14.00
N ALA A 79 2.67 -2.05 13.98
CA ALA A 79 2.34 -2.88 15.13
C ALA A 79 3.35 -4.03 15.31
N SER A 80 3.83 -4.61 14.20
CA SER A 80 4.88 -5.65 14.22
C SER A 80 5.60 -5.75 12.88
N ALA A 81 6.83 -6.24 12.90
CA ALA A 81 7.59 -6.62 11.70
C ALA A 81 8.25 -7.97 11.94
N VAL A 82 7.94 -8.95 11.09
CA VAL A 82 8.43 -10.33 11.21
C VAL A 82 9.31 -10.65 10.00
N PRO A 83 10.62 -10.85 10.17
CA PRO A 83 11.50 -11.25 9.07
C PRO A 83 11.24 -12.70 8.65
N GLN A 84 11.36 -12.96 7.35
CA GLN A 84 11.11 -14.24 6.69
C GLN A 84 11.91 -14.34 5.38
N ASN A 85 13.01 -15.10 5.39
CA ASN A 85 13.78 -15.48 4.20
C ASN A 85 14.15 -14.30 3.26
N GLY A 86 14.70 -13.21 3.80
CA GLY A 86 15.08 -12.01 3.03
C GLY A 86 13.91 -11.06 2.71
N PHE A 87 12.71 -11.40 3.16
CA PHE A 87 11.55 -10.53 3.23
C PHE A 87 11.19 -10.24 4.68
N GLN A 88 10.35 -9.25 4.91
CA GLN A 88 9.72 -8.97 6.18
C GLN A 88 8.25 -8.72 5.98
N THR A 89 7.45 -9.28 6.87
CA THR A 89 6.01 -9.04 6.95
C THR A 89 5.76 -7.97 8.00
N VAL A 90 5.39 -6.77 7.56
CA VAL A 90 5.09 -5.62 8.42
C VAL A 90 3.58 -5.51 8.57
N SER A 91 3.09 -5.55 9.82
CA SER A 91 1.69 -5.35 10.17
C SER A 91 1.52 -3.98 10.82
N PHE A 92 0.52 -3.23 10.40
CA PHE A 92 0.22 -1.90 10.95
C PHE A 92 -0.95 -1.96 11.93
N GLU A 93 -1.03 -0.97 12.83
CA GLU A 93 -2.19 -0.83 13.71
C GLU A 93 -3.47 -0.61 12.89
N THR A 94 -4.61 -1.08 13.42
CA THR A 94 -5.92 -0.86 12.83
C THR A 94 -6.20 0.63 12.67
N THR A 95 -6.56 1.06 11.47
CA THR A 95 -6.89 2.47 11.23
C THR A 95 -8.14 2.90 12.01
N PRO A 96 -8.27 4.19 12.36
CA PRO A 96 -9.59 4.74 12.69
C PRO A 96 -10.53 4.60 11.47
N VAL A 97 -11.81 4.94 11.66
CA VAL A 97 -12.79 4.91 10.56
C VAL A 97 -12.43 6.00 9.55
N ILE A 98 -11.80 5.60 8.45
CA ILE A 98 -11.33 6.49 7.37
C ILE A 98 -12.00 6.16 6.04
N SER A 99 -12.03 7.14 5.14
CA SER A 99 -12.42 6.90 3.74
C SER A 99 -11.29 6.20 3.01
N LEU A 100 -11.65 5.26 2.13
CA LEU A 100 -10.72 4.44 1.36
C LEU A 100 -9.74 5.23 0.47
N LEU A 101 -10.18 6.42 0.06
CA LEU A 101 -9.44 7.33 -0.82
C LEU A 101 -8.15 7.88 -0.18
N LEU A 102 -8.04 7.82 1.15
CA LEU A 102 -6.88 8.32 1.88
C LEU A 102 -5.93 7.15 2.16
N TYR A 103 -4.96 6.83 1.28
CA TYR A 103 -3.93 5.86 1.69
C TYR A 103 -2.49 6.06 1.16
N ALA A 104 -1.60 6.21 2.15
CA ALA A 104 -0.16 6.03 2.31
C ALA A 104 0.84 6.17 1.14
N ARG A 105 1.94 6.86 1.45
CA ARG A 105 3.22 6.89 0.73
C ARG A 105 4.16 5.85 1.36
N TYR A 106 4.71 4.88 0.63
CA TYR A 106 5.71 3.92 1.14
C TYR A 106 7.14 4.37 0.77
N TYR A 107 8.08 4.55 1.71
CA TYR A 107 9.46 5.02 1.43
C TYR A 107 10.53 3.97 1.74
N ILE A 108 11.58 3.99 0.90
CA ILE A 108 12.99 3.54 1.01
C ILE A 108 13.23 2.17 1.64
#